data_AF-A0A6P0RF51-F1
#
_entry.id   AF-A0A6P0RF51-F1
#
_cell.length_a   1.000
_cell.length_b   1.000
_cell.length_c   1.000
_cell.angle_alpha   90.00
_cell.angle_beta   90.00
_cell.angle_gamma   90.00
#
_symmetry.space_group_name_H-M   'P 1'
#
loop_
_entity.id
_entity.type
_entity.pdbx_description
1 polymer ?
#
loop_
_entity_poly.entity_id
_entity_poly.type
_entity_poly.pdbx_seq_one_letter_code
_entity_poly.pdbx_strand_id
1 'polypeptide(L)' 'MNDLQETLKSVRFLVDSQGNKTAVQLSITAWETILNWIENREDETIVSEAMKELKNARGNPQKAKWLDWDGVKNEWD' A
#
# COMPACT_ATOMS: atom_id res chain seq x y z
N MET A 1 7.16 -7.94 8.75
CA MET A 1 7.52 -6.72 9.52
C MET A 1 9.04 -6.52 9.68
N ASN A 2 9.87 -7.57 9.63
CA ASN A 2 11.35 -7.44 9.68
C ASN A 2 11.93 -6.76 8.43
N ASP A 3 11.39 -7.04 7.24
CA ASP A 3 11.95 -6.57 5.97
C ASP A 3 11.94 -5.03 5.79
N LEU A 4 10.85 -4.35 6.20
CA LEU A 4 10.78 -2.89 6.16
C LEU A 4 11.79 -2.23 7.11
N GLN A 5 11.97 -2.79 8.31
CA GLN A 5 12.91 -2.22 9.29
C GLN A 5 14.36 -2.35 8.83
N GLU A 6 14.71 -3.48 8.21
CA GLU A 6 16.02 -3.69 7.60
C GLU A 6 16.22 -2.74 6.41
N THR A 7 15.19 -2.59 5.58
CA THR A 7 15.14 -1.64 4.46
C THR A 7 15.40 -0.19 4.91
N LEU A 8 14.70 0.29 5.94
CA LEU A 8 14.88 1.65 6.46
C LEU A 8 16.27 1.88 7.07
N LYS A 9 16.91 0.84 7.62
CA LYS A 9 18.28 0.91 8.13
C LYS A 9 19.34 0.91 7.02
N SER A 10 18.98 0.51 5.81
CA SER A 10 19.89 0.50 4.65
C SER A 10 20.02 1.87 3.95
N VAL A 11 19.17 2.84 4.32
CA VAL A 11 19.14 4.20 3.77
C VAL A 11 20.51 4.87 3.88
N ARG A 12 21.01 5.38 2.75
CA ARG A 12 22.20 6.24 2.72
C ARG A 12 21.79 7.66 2.31
N PHE A 13 22.45 8.65 2.87
CA PHE A 13 22.23 10.05 2.51
C PHE A 13 23.41 10.56 1.67
N LEU A 14 23.09 11.20 0.55
CA LEU A 14 24.06 12.03 -0.17
C LEU A 14 24.16 13.37 0.55
N VAL A 15 25.40 13.83 0.72
CA VAL A 15 25.72 15.06 1.43
C VAL A 15 26.43 16.00 0.45
N ASP A 16 26.01 17.26 0.41
CA ASP A 16 26.65 18.28 -0.43
C ASP A 16 27.99 18.78 0.18
N SER A 17 28.64 19.71 -0.53
CA SER A 17 29.91 20.31 -0.07
C SER A 17 29.78 21.17 1.20
N GLN A 18 28.56 21.51 1.60
CA GLN A 18 28.26 22.32 2.79
C GLN A 18 27.88 21.44 4.00
N GLY A 19 27.78 20.12 3.81
CA GLY A 19 27.40 19.18 4.86
C GLY A 19 25.89 18.92 4.96
N ASN A 20 25.08 19.44 4.04
CA ASN A 20 23.63 19.22 4.05
C ASN A 20 23.28 17.90 3.36
N LYS A 21 22.32 17.16 3.92
CA LYS A 21 21.73 15.98 3.27
C LYS A 21 20.83 16.44 2.12
N THR A 22 21.12 16.02 0.90
CA THR A 22 20.42 16.48 -0.31
C THR A 22 19.61 15.39 -1.00
N ALA A 23 19.98 14.12 -0.84
CA ALA A 23 19.25 13.00 -1.41
C ALA A 23 19.37 11.74 -0.54
N VAL A 24 18.48 10.78 -0.81
CA VAL A 24 18.49 9.44 -0.23
C VAL A 24 18.84 8.45 -1.34
N GLN A 25 19.79 7.57 -1.07
CA GLN A 25 20.12 6.42 -1.91
C GLN A 25 19.62 5.14 -1.25
N LEU A 26 18.91 4.35 -2.05
CA LEU A 26 18.37 3.04 -1.73
C LEU A 26 18.69 2.07 -2.86
N SER A 27 18.73 0.77 -2.57
CA SER A 27 18.61 -0.23 -3.63
C SER A 27 17.18 -0.21 -4.19
N ILE A 28 16.99 -0.68 -5.42
CA ILE A 28 15.65 -0.74 -6.02
C ILE A 28 14.71 -1.64 -5.19
N THR A 29 15.21 -2.76 -4.68
CA THR A 29 14.45 -3.66 -3.81
C THR A 29 14.00 -2.97 -2.53
N ALA A 30 14.89 -2.18 -1.89
CA ALA A 30 14.54 -1.40 -0.70
C ALA A 30 13.46 -0.35 -1.02
N TRP A 31 13.53 0.29 -2.18
CA TRP A 31 12.51 1.24 -2.63
C TRP A 31 11.15 0.55 -2.85
N GLU A 32 11.13 -0.57 -3.55
CA GLU A 32 9.92 -1.38 -3.79
C GLU A 32 9.30 -1.90 -2.48
N THR A 33 10.11 -2.36 -1.53
CA THR A 33 9.62 -2.79 -0.21
C THR A 33 8.92 -1.65 0.53
N ILE A 34 9.43 -0.41 0.44
CA ILE A 34 8.79 0.76 1.05
C ILE A 34 7.47 1.07 0.34
N LEU A 35 7.46 1.11 -1.00
CA LEU A 35 6.25 1.37 -1.79
C LEU A 35 5.15 0.35 -1.48
N ASN A 36 5.47 -0.94 -1.58
CA ASN A 36 4.54 -2.02 -1.26
C ASN A 36 4.01 -1.88 0.17
N TRP A 37 4.84 -1.49 1.13
CA TRP A 37 4.38 -1.29 2.50
C TRP A 37 3.37 -0.14 2.62
N ILE A 38 3.59 0.98 1.91
CA ILE A 38 2.65 2.12 1.88
C ILE A 38 1.33 1.68 1.26
N GLU A 39 1.37 1.05 0.09
CA GLU A 39 0.17 0.58 -0.62
C GLU A 39 -0.65 -0.40 0.22
N ASN A 40 0.00 -1.38 0.86
CA ASN A 40 -0.68 -2.32 1.76
C ASN A 40 -1.38 -1.61 2.94
N ARG A 41 -0.81 -0.50 3.46
CA ARG A 41 -1.45 0.28 4.53
C ARG A 41 -2.69 1.03 4.06
N GLU A 42 -2.66 1.53 2.83
CA GLU A 42 -3.81 2.18 2.21
C GLU A 42 -4.91 1.15 1.93
N ASP A 43 -4.54 0.00 1.34
CA ASP A 43 -5.45 -1.12 1.06
C ASP A 43 -6.08 -1.69 2.33
N GLU A 44 -5.33 -1.83 3.43
CA GLU A 44 -5.85 -2.25 4.74
C GLU A 44 -7.05 -1.41 5.18
N THR A 45 -7.01 -0.10 4.91
CA THR A 45 -8.08 0.84 5.26
C THR A 45 -9.31 0.59 4.37
N ILE A 46 -9.11 0.48 3.06
CA ILE A 46 -10.19 0.21 2.09
C ILE A 46 -10.89 -1.12 2.43
N VAL A 47 -10.11 -2.18 2.65
CA VAL A 47 -10.65 -3.50 3.01
C VAL A 47 -11.39 -3.45 4.35
N SER A 48 -10.85 -2.75 5.35
CA SER A 48 -11.49 -2.59 6.66
C SER A 48 -12.86 -1.91 6.56
N GLU A 49 -12.97 -0.85 5.75
CA GLU A 49 -14.24 -0.16 5.51
C GLU A 49 -15.22 -1.04 4.74
N ALA A 50 -14.79 -1.65 3.64
CA ALA A 50 -15.61 -2.56 2.85
C ALA A 50 -16.14 -3.73 3.70
N MET A 51 -15.32 -4.30 4.59
CA MET A 51 -15.73 -5.37 5.49
C MET A 51 -16.77 -4.93 6.52
N LYS A 52 -16.72 -3.68 7.01
CA LYS A 52 -17.76 -3.13 7.89
C LYS A 52 -19.09 -3.02 7.16
N GLU A 53 -19.08 -2.53 5.92
CA GLU A 53 -20.29 -2.45 5.09
C GLU A 53 -20.89 -3.83 4.83
N LEU A 54 -20.06 -4.81 4.47
CA LEU A 54 -20.48 -6.19 4.27
C LEU A 54 -21.08 -6.80 5.54
N LYS A 55 -20.47 -6.54 6.70
CA LYS A 55 -21.00 -6.98 8.00
C LYS A 55 -22.37 -6.35 8.30
N ASN A 56 -22.54 -5.06 8.04
CA ASN A 56 -23.83 -4.36 8.21
C ASN A 56 -24.90 -4.91 7.26
N ALA A 57 -24.49 -5.35 6.07
CA ALA A 57 -25.32 -6.05 5.10
C ALA A 57 -25.56 -7.54 5.43
N ARG A 58 -25.12 -8.01 6.62
CA ARG A 58 -25.20 -9.42 7.07
C ARG A 58 -24.50 -10.41 6.13
N GLY A 59 -23.39 -9.99 5.55
CA GLY A 59 -22.59 -10.81 4.64
C GLY A 59 -23.15 -10.92 3.23
N ASN A 60 -24.16 -10.11 2.85
CA ASN A 60 -24.66 -10.08 1.48
C ASN A 60 -23.97 -8.95 0.68
N PRO A 61 -23.13 -9.27 -0.32
CA PRO A 61 -22.39 -8.25 -1.08
C PRO A 61 -23.29 -7.31 -1.89
N GLN A 62 -24.40 -7.80 -2.45
CA GLN A 62 -25.33 -6.93 -3.19
C GLN A 62 -25.97 -5.88 -2.28
N LYS A 63 -26.30 -6.25 -1.03
CA LYS A 63 -26.81 -5.31 -0.01
C LYS A 63 -25.74 -4.35 0.50
N ALA A 64 -24.46 -4.71 0.37
CA ALA A 64 -23.33 -3.84 0.61
C ALA A 64 -22.97 -2.94 -0.59
N LYS A 65 -23.79 -2.97 -1.67
CA LYS A 65 -23.56 -2.22 -2.92
C LYS A 65 -22.27 -2.61 -3.67
N TRP A 66 -21.75 -3.80 -3.42
CA TRP A 66 -20.62 -4.29 -4.18
C TRP A 66 -21.07 -4.67 -5.58
N LEU A 67 -20.22 -4.40 -6.57
CA LEU A 67 -20.45 -4.82 -7.95
C LEU A 67 -20.19 -6.32 -8.10
N ASP A 68 -20.97 -6.97 -8.95
CA ASP A 68 -20.72 -8.36 -9.33
C ASP A 68 -19.54 -8.40 -10.32
N TRP A 69 -18.43 -8.97 -9.90
CA TRP A 69 -17.19 -9.01 -10.69
C TRP A 69 -17.42 -9.61 -12.07
N ASP A 70 -18.16 -10.71 -12.18
CA ASP A 70 -18.40 -11.34 -13.47
C ASP A 70 -19.22 -10.47 -14.43
N GLY A 71 -20.02 -9.55 -13.87
CA GLY A 71 -20.80 -8.57 -14.61
C GLY A 71 -20.01 -7.36 -15.09
N VAL A 72 -18.98 -6.93 -14.34
CA VAL A 72 -18.27 -5.66 -14.61
C VAL A 72 -16.82 -5.84 -15.07
N LYS A 73 -16.25 -7.06 -15.02
CA LYS A 73 -14.84 -7.30 -15.35
C LYS A 73 -14.41 -6.85 -16.75
N ASN A 74 -15.35 -6.79 -17.70
CA ASN A 74 -15.05 -6.32 -19.07
C ASN A 74 -14.99 -4.79 -19.18
N GLU A 75 -15.33 -4.04 -18.13
CA GLU A 75 -15.20 -2.58 -18.03
C GLU A 75 -13.87 -2.17 -17.36
N TRP A 76 -13.12 -3.16 -16.86
CA TRP A 76 -11.82 -2.99 -16.21
C TRP A 76 -10.72 -3.16 -17.25
N ASP A 77 -10.42 -2.11 -18.00
CA ASP A 77 -9.24 -2.03 -18.88
C ASP A 77 -7.96 -1.68 -18.11
#